data_AF-A0A0R0FDI4-F1
#
_entry.id   AF-A0A0R0FDI4-F1
#
_cell.length_a   1.000
_cell.length_b   1.000
_cell.length_c   1.000
_cell.angle_alpha   90.00
_cell.angle_beta   90.00
_cell.angle_gamma   90.00
#
_symmetry.space_group_name_H-M   'P 1'
#
loop_
_entity.id
_entity.type
_entity.pdbx_description
1 polymer ?
#
loop_
_entity_poly.entity_id
_entity_poly.type
_entity_poly.pdbx_seq_one_letter_code
_entity_poly.pdbx_strand_id
1 'polypeptide(L)'
;MGHLYALDFDGVICDSCGETAISALKAAKLRWPPLFDGVDSTIEDWIVDQMITVRPVVETGYETLLLVRLLLETRVPSIRKSSVSEGLKVEDILENWFKLKPIIMEEWNENREELIDLFGKVRDDWLERDFTGWIGANRLYPGTADALRFASSKVYIVTTKQSRFADALLRELAGVTIAPERLYGLGTGPKVEVLKKLQKMPEHQGLTLHFVEDRLATLKNVIKEPELDNWNLYLGRIVISLSLYVLHLYFFSYLLSLIVWISELGVQHSERERRSTSQP
;
A
#
# COMPACT_ATOMS: atom_id res chain seq x y z
N MET A 1 28.98 -1.72 -11.58
CA MET A 1 28.31 -2.35 -10.42
C MET A 1 26.81 -2.31 -10.71
N GLY A 2 26.09 -3.42 -10.55
CA GLY A 2 24.66 -3.48 -10.87
C GLY A 2 23.79 -3.04 -9.68
N HIS A 3 22.49 -2.86 -9.92
CA HIS A 3 21.53 -2.47 -8.89
C HIS A 3 20.41 -3.51 -8.77
N LEU A 4 19.89 -3.65 -7.55
CA LEU A 4 18.68 -4.38 -7.23
C LEU A 4 17.67 -3.44 -6.58
N TYR A 5 16.47 -3.38 -7.12
CA TYR A 5 15.34 -2.62 -6.58
C TYR A 5 14.26 -3.57 -6.08
N ALA A 6 13.97 -3.51 -4.79
CA ALA A 6 12.76 -4.06 -4.19
C ALA A 6 11.75 -2.92 -4.05
N LEU A 7 10.65 -3.02 -4.77
CA LEU A 7 9.65 -1.96 -4.84
C LEU A 7 8.37 -2.46 -4.17
N ASP A 8 7.79 -1.67 -3.27
CA ASP A 8 6.38 -1.86 -2.98
C ASP A 8 5.55 -1.61 -4.25
N PHE A 9 4.37 -2.21 -4.29
CA PHE A 9 3.45 -2.03 -5.40
C PHE A 9 2.53 -0.84 -5.16
N ASP A 10 1.71 -0.91 -4.11
CA ASP A 10 0.76 0.16 -3.79
C ASP A 10 1.49 1.36 -3.20
N GLY A 11 1.15 2.56 -3.66
CA GLY A 11 1.77 3.80 -3.17
C GLY A 11 3.16 4.11 -3.74
N VAL A 12 3.78 3.16 -4.44
CA VAL A 12 5.07 3.34 -5.14
C VAL A 12 4.90 3.20 -6.66
N ILE A 13 4.26 2.12 -7.11
CA ILE A 13 4.03 1.84 -8.54
C ILE A 13 2.60 2.21 -8.93
N CYS A 14 1.63 1.78 -8.12
CA CYS A 14 0.21 1.89 -8.42
C CYS A 14 -0.53 2.66 -7.34
N ASP A 15 -1.37 3.61 -7.76
CA ASP A 15 -2.48 4.10 -6.97
C ASP A 15 -3.68 3.18 -7.19
N SER A 16 -3.88 2.27 -6.24
CA SER A 16 -5.00 1.32 -6.19
C SER A 16 -6.10 1.78 -5.24
N CYS A 17 -6.10 3.04 -4.80
CA CYS A 17 -7.03 3.52 -3.77
C CYS A 17 -8.49 3.41 -4.22
N GLY A 18 -8.79 3.76 -5.48
CA GLY A 18 -10.13 3.67 -6.05
C GLY A 18 -10.65 2.23 -6.09
N GLU A 19 -9.88 1.31 -6.67
CA GLU A 19 -10.19 -0.11 -6.67
C GLU A 19 -10.37 -0.65 -5.25
N THR A 20 -9.42 -0.38 -4.36
CA THR A 20 -9.42 -0.90 -3.00
C THR A 20 -10.65 -0.42 -2.22
N ALA A 21 -11.05 0.84 -2.37
CA ALA A 21 -12.24 1.40 -1.71
C ALA A 21 -13.53 0.70 -2.20
N ILE A 22 -13.69 0.54 -3.52
CA ILE A 22 -14.87 -0.10 -4.10
C ILE A 22 -14.95 -1.59 -3.71
N SER A 23 -13.82 -2.31 -3.79
CA SER A 23 -13.72 -3.70 -3.38
C SER A 23 -14.01 -3.87 -1.89
N ALA A 24 -13.53 -2.95 -1.05
CA ALA A 24 -13.77 -2.98 0.39
C ALA A 24 -15.23 -2.75 0.72
N LEU A 25 -15.89 -1.81 0.02
CA LEU A 25 -17.32 -1.56 0.18
C LEU A 25 -18.16 -2.78 -0.19
N LYS A 26 -17.86 -3.41 -1.34
CA LYS A 26 -18.51 -4.67 -1.76
C LYS A 26 -18.31 -5.78 -0.72
N ALA A 27 -17.08 -5.94 -0.22
CA ALA A 27 -16.77 -6.96 0.79
C ALA A 27 -17.46 -6.67 2.15
N ALA A 28 -17.50 -5.41 2.58
CA ALA A 28 -18.17 -5.00 3.80
C ALA A 28 -19.69 -5.26 3.75
N LYS A 29 -20.33 -5.00 2.59
CA LYS A 29 -21.74 -5.35 2.36
C LYS A 29 -22.01 -6.86 2.47
N LEU A 30 -21.09 -7.70 2.00
CA LEU A 30 -21.20 -9.16 2.15
C LEU A 30 -20.95 -9.62 3.59
N ARG A 31 -20.03 -8.97 4.30
CA ARG A 31 -19.66 -9.35 5.68
C ARG A 31 -20.70 -8.93 6.71
N TRP A 32 -21.23 -7.71 6.58
CA TRP A 32 -22.18 -7.13 7.52
C TRP A 32 -23.47 -6.62 6.83
N PRO A 33 -24.22 -7.46 6.09
CA PRO A 33 -25.37 -7.01 5.31
C PRO A 33 -26.37 -6.12 6.09
N PRO A 34 -26.75 -6.46 7.34
CA PRO A 34 -27.72 -5.64 8.08
C PRO A 34 -27.26 -4.22 8.41
N LEU A 35 -25.95 -3.93 8.38
CA LEU A 35 -25.44 -2.58 8.60
C LEU A 35 -25.59 -1.69 7.36
N PHE A 36 -25.73 -2.31 6.19
CA PHE A 36 -25.88 -1.63 4.90
C PHE A 36 -27.34 -1.52 4.46
N ASP A 37 -28.29 -2.02 5.25
CA ASP A 37 -29.72 -1.85 4.99
C ASP A 37 -30.09 -0.36 5.04
N GLY A 38 -30.57 0.17 3.91
CA GLY A 38 -30.94 1.58 3.78
C GLY A 38 -29.77 2.56 3.58
N VAL A 39 -28.55 2.05 3.40
CA VAL A 39 -27.41 2.88 2.96
C VAL A 39 -27.59 3.20 1.48
N ASP A 40 -27.66 4.48 1.15
CA ASP A 40 -27.81 4.95 -0.23
C ASP A 40 -26.45 5.22 -0.90
N SER A 41 -26.48 5.49 -2.21
CA SER A 41 -25.28 5.78 -3.00
C SER A 41 -24.53 7.03 -2.52
N THR A 42 -25.22 8.01 -1.93
CA THR A 42 -24.57 9.24 -1.43
C THR A 42 -23.65 8.92 -0.25
N ILE A 43 -24.07 8.02 0.63
CA ILE A 43 -23.24 7.55 1.74
C ILE A 43 -22.08 6.69 1.22
N GLU A 44 -22.34 5.83 0.24
CA GLU A 44 -21.30 5.00 -0.39
C GLU A 44 -20.21 5.85 -1.07
N ASP A 45 -20.61 6.85 -1.86
CA ASP A 45 -19.70 7.80 -2.50
C ASP A 45 -18.88 8.56 -1.45
N TRP A 46 -19.53 9.00 -0.38
CA TRP A 46 -18.81 9.65 0.73
C TRP A 46 -17.78 8.72 1.39
N ILE A 47 -18.11 7.43 1.59
CA ILE A 47 -17.15 6.45 2.12
C ILE A 47 -15.97 6.32 1.15
N VAL A 48 -16.22 6.16 -0.14
CA VAL A 48 -15.16 6.05 -1.16
C VAL A 48 -14.25 7.28 -1.16
N ASP A 49 -14.80 8.49 -1.04
CA ASP A 49 -14.03 9.72 -0.91
C ASP A 49 -13.19 9.74 0.38
N GLN A 50 -13.76 9.32 1.51
CA GLN A 50 -13.00 9.24 2.78
C GLN A 50 -11.90 8.18 2.75
N MET A 51 -12.06 7.11 1.97
CA MET A 51 -11.04 6.07 1.80
C MET A 51 -9.73 6.63 1.22
N ILE A 52 -9.79 7.67 0.39
CA ILE A 52 -8.60 8.40 -0.09
C ILE A 52 -7.87 9.04 1.09
N THR A 53 -8.61 9.70 1.97
CA THR A 53 -8.05 10.37 3.15
C THR A 53 -7.40 9.37 4.11
N VAL A 54 -8.08 8.26 4.42
CA VAL A 54 -7.56 7.27 5.40
C VAL A 54 -6.55 6.29 4.82
N ARG A 55 -6.32 6.26 3.50
CA ARG A 55 -5.37 5.36 2.84
C ARG A 55 -3.99 5.26 3.51
N PRO A 56 -3.36 6.33 4.03
CA PRO A 56 -2.04 6.25 4.66
C PRO A 56 -1.96 5.30 5.87
N VAL A 57 -3.08 5.01 6.54
CA VAL A 57 -3.06 4.12 7.71
C VAL A 57 -3.01 2.63 7.34
N VAL A 58 -3.47 2.29 6.13
CA VAL A 58 -3.68 0.92 5.65
C VAL A 58 -2.35 0.21 5.42
N GLU A 59 -2.14 -0.92 6.09
CA GLU A 59 -1.00 -1.81 5.85
C GLU A 59 -1.31 -2.96 4.90
N THR A 60 -2.44 -3.62 5.16
CA THR A 60 -2.90 -4.78 4.40
C THR A 60 -4.30 -4.49 3.90
N GLY A 61 -4.61 -4.97 2.70
CA GLY A 61 -5.89 -4.70 2.04
C GLY A 61 -7.14 -5.05 2.87
N TYR A 62 -7.11 -6.03 3.78
CA TYR A 62 -8.29 -6.36 4.58
C TYR A 62 -8.70 -5.25 5.56
N GLU A 63 -7.76 -4.38 5.96
CA GLU A 63 -8.01 -3.28 6.88
C GLU A 63 -8.99 -2.26 6.30
N THR A 64 -9.11 -2.19 4.97
CA THR A 64 -10.04 -1.28 4.32
C THR A 64 -11.49 -1.66 4.53
N LEU A 65 -11.81 -2.95 4.73
CA LEU A 65 -13.15 -3.38 5.13
C LEU A 65 -13.52 -2.82 6.49
N LEU A 66 -12.56 -2.85 7.42
CA LEU A 66 -12.76 -2.32 8.77
C LEU A 66 -12.97 -0.80 8.73
N LEU A 67 -12.18 -0.09 7.90
CA LEU A 67 -12.33 1.35 7.70
C LEU A 67 -13.68 1.71 7.07
N VAL A 68 -14.13 0.98 6.06
CA VAL A 68 -15.46 1.18 5.45
C VAL A 68 -16.56 1.09 6.51
N ARG A 69 -16.56 0.03 7.32
CA ARG A 69 -17.57 -0.14 8.37
C ARG A 69 -17.46 0.96 9.44
N LEU A 70 -16.25 1.30 9.87
CA LEU A 70 -16.06 2.33 10.88
C LEU A 70 -16.53 3.70 10.38
N LEU A 71 -16.17 4.07 9.14
CA LEU A 71 -16.66 5.28 8.46
C LEU A 71 -18.18 5.29 8.36
N LEU A 72 -18.81 4.17 8.00
CA LEU A 72 -20.26 4.05 7.97
C LEU A 72 -20.88 4.31 9.35
N GLU A 73 -20.34 3.72 10.43
CA GLU A 73 -20.82 3.94 11.80
C GLU A 73 -20.61 5.39 12.29
N THR A 74 -19.60 6.12 11.78
CA THR A 74 -19.45 7.56 12.04
C THR A 74 -20.51 8.40 11.33
N ARG A 75 -20.87 8.02 10.10
CA ARG A 75 -21.80 8.78 9.26
C ARG A 75 -23.26 8.52 9.61
N VAL A 76 -23.57 7.32 10.08
CA VAL A 76 -24.93 6.81 10.33
C VAL A 76 -25.05 6.38 11.80
N PRO A 77 -25.40 7.30 12.72
CA PRO A 77 -25.45 7.00 14.15
C PRO A 77 -26.42 5.87 14.55
N SER A 78 -27.47 5.64 13.76
CA SER A 78 -28.48 4.60 14.04
C SER A 78 -27.97 3.17 13.90
N ILE A 79 -26.91 2.93 13.11
CA ILE A 79 -26.33 1.59 12.96
C ILE A 79 -25.13 1.36 13.87
N ARG A 80 -24.75 2.37 14.66
CA ARG A 80 -23.54 2.38 15.47
C ARG A 80 -23.53 1.21 16.45
N LYS A 81 -22.42 0.45 16.47
CA LYS A 81 -22.22 -0.68 17.39
C LYS A 81 -20.87 -0.65 18.09
N SER A 82 -19.88 0.00 17.50
CA SER A 82 -18.50 0.02 17.99
C SER A 82 -18.33 1.03 19.12
N SER A 83 -17.66 0.66 20.20
CA SER A 83 -17.45 1.56 21.34
C SER A 83 -16.69 2.84 20.94
N VAL A 84 -15.81 2.73 19.94
CA VAL A 84 -14.92 3.79 19.49
C VAL A 84 -15.54 4.76 18.47
N SER A 85 -16.75 4.48 17.97
CA SER A 85 -17.32 5.21 16.83
C SER A 85 -18.10 6.47 17.21
N GLU A 86 -18.45 6.65 18.48
CA GLU A 86 -19.12 7.85 18.94
C GLU A 86 -18.18 9.06 18.95
N GLY A 87 -18.55 10.09 18.17
CA GLY A 87 -17.77 11.32 18.05
C GLY A 87 -16.45 11.17 17.26
N LEU A 88 -16.16 9.97 16.77
CA LEU A 88 -14.95 9.67 15.99
C LEU A 88 -14.95 10.42 14.66
N LYS A 89 -13.87 11.14 14.39
CA LYS A 89 -13.62 11.83 13.13
C LYS A 89 -12.58 11.10 12.28
N VAL A 90 -12.48 11.50 11.02
CA VAL A 90 -11.50 10.93 10.08
C VAL A 90 -10.07 11.21 10.55
N GLU A 91 -9.82 12.39 11.14
CA GLU A 91 -8.53 12.76 11.71
C GLU A 91 -8.13 11.83 12.88
N ASP A 92 -9.09 11.45 13.73
CA ASP A 92 -8.83 10.53 14.85
C ASP A 92 -8.41 9.15 14.34
N ILE A 93 -9.00 8.69 13.22
CA ILE A 93 -8.60 7.45 12.55
C ILE A 93 -7.16 7.55 12.05
N LEU A 94 -6.79 8.66 11.39
CA LEU A 94 -5.43 8.87 10.89
C LEU A 94 -4.37 8.79 12.00
N GLU A 95 -4.66 9.39 13.15
CA GLU A 95 -3.72 9.44 14.28
C GLU A 95 -3.68 8.14 15.09
N ASN A 96 -4.81 7.43 15.22
CA ASN A 96 -4.97 6.36 16.19
C ASN A 96 -5.33 5.00 15.58
N TRP A 97 -5.25 4.81 14.25
CA TRP A 97 -5.64 3.55 13.60
C TRP A 97 -5.06 2.29 14.26
N PHE A 98 -3.78 2.33 14.64
CA PHE A 98 -3.11 1.19 15.27
C PHE A 98 -3.68 0.81 16.64
N LYS A 99 -4.33 1.76 17.34
CA LYS A 99 -5.04 1.53 18.60
C LYS A 99 -6.49 1.14 18.37
N LEU A 100 -7.14 1.74 17.37
CA LEU A 100 -8.54 1.47 17.03
C LEU A 100 -8.72 0.06 16.46
N LYS A 101 -7.83 -0.36 15.55
CA LYS A 101 -7.90 -1.64 14.86
C LYS A 101 -8.04 -2.86 15.81
N PRO A 102 -7.18 -3.06 16.83
CA PRO A 102 -7.34 -4.22 17.72
C PRO A 102 -8.67 -4.19 18.49
N ILE A 103 -9.16 -3.01 18.90
CA ILE A 103 -10.42 -2.86 19.63
C ILE A 103 -11.59 -3.32 18.75
N ILE A 104 -11.71 -2.79 17.53
CA ILE A 104 -12.83 -3.15 16.65
C ILE A 104 -12.74 -4.60 16.14
N MET A 105 -11.52 -5.13 15.93
CA MET A 105 -11.35 -6.55 15.59
C MET A 105 -11.88 -7.47 16.68
N GLU A 106 -11.66 -7.12 17.95
CA GLU A 106 -12.18 -7.86 19.12
C GLU A 106 -13.70 -7.68 19.27
N GLU A 107 -14.20 -6.44 19.27
CA GLU A 107 -15.63 -6.13 19.45
C GLU A 107 -16.50 -6.75 18.35
N TRP A 108 -15.98 -6.79 17.13
CA TRP A 108 -16.70 -7.35 15.99
C TRP A 108 -16.46 -8.85 15.83
N ASN A 109 -15.61 -9.45 16.68
CA ASN A 109 -15.20 -10.84 16.63
C ASN A 109 -14.74 -11.27 15.22
N GLU A 110 -13.86 -10.46 14.63
CA GLU A 110 -13.39 -10.65 13.26
C GLU A 110 -12.07 -11.43 13.22
N ASN A 111 -11.90 -12.23 12.16
CA ASN A 111 -10.66 -12.95 11.90
C ASN A 111 -9.92 -12.35 10.72
N ARG A 112 -8.60 -12.14 10.88
CA ARG A 112 -7.75 -11.55 9.83
C ARG A 112 -7.79 -12.35 8.52
N GLU A 113 -7.63 -13.68 8.59
CA GLU A 113 -7.55 -14.52 7.39
C GLU A 113 -8.90 -14.58 6.67
N GLU A 114 -10.00 -14.66 7.41
CA GLU A 114 -11.34 -14.61 6.81
C GLU A 114 -11.61 -13.29 6.06
N LEU A 115 -11.17 -12.15 6.61
CA LEU A 115 -11.29 -10.86 5.94
C LEU A 115 -10.37 -10.76 4.71
N ILE A 116 -9.17 -11.33 4.76
CA ILE A 116 -8.26 -11.41 3.62
C ILE A 116 -8.87 -12.24 2.49
N ASP A 117 -9.43 -13.40 2.82
CA ASP A 117 -10.04 -14.31 1.86
C ASP A 117 -11.29 -13.71 1.24
N LEU A 118 -12.16 -13.08 2.04
CA LEU A 118 -13.32 -12.36 1.54
C LEU A 118 -12.92 -11.22 0.60
N PHE A 119 -11.94 -10.41 0.98
CA PHE A 119 -11.45 -9.32 0.15
C PHE A 119 -10.78 -9.81 -1.14
N GLY A 120 -10.05 -10.92 -1.08
CA GLY A 120 -9.51 -11.61 -2.24
C GLY A 120 -10.62 -12.05 -3.19
N LYS A 121 -11.62 -12.76 -2.67
CA LYS A 121 -12.74 -13.29 -3.45
C LYS A 121 -13.54 -12.19 -4.16
N VAL A 122 -13.85 -11.09 -3.49
CA VAL A 122 -14.56 -9.96 -4.10
C VAL A 122 -13.79 -9.37 -5.28
N ARG A 123 -12.46 -9.30 -5.16
CA ARG A 123 -11.60 -8.81 -6.24
C ARG A 123 -11.49 -9.82 -7.38
N ASP A 124 -11.41 -11.11 -7.07
CA ASP A 124 -11.45 -12.17 -8.08
C ASP A 124 -12.77 -12.14 -8.87
N ASP A 125 -13.90 -12.05 -8.18
CA ASP A 125 -15.23 -11.95 -8.80
C ASP A 125 -15.35 -10.70 -9.68
N TRP A 126 -14.76 -9.57 -9.27
CA TRP A 126 -14.75 -8.35 -10.09
C TRP A 126 -13.84 -8.49 -11.31
N LEU A 127 -12.62 -8.99 -11.12
CA LEU A 127 -11.67 -9.24 -12.21
C LEU A 127 -12.26 -10.19 -13.28
N GLU A 128 -13.01 -11.22 -12.87
CA GLU A 128 -13.66 -12.17 -13.77
C GLU A 128 -14.85 -11.56 -14.54
N ARG A 129 -15.70 -10.80 -13.84
CA ARG A 129 -16.96 -10.28 -14.43
C ARG A 129 -16.80 -8.98 -15.21
N ASP A 130 -15.85 -8.15 -14.81
CA ASP A 130 -15.62 -6.82 -15.36
C ASP A 130 -14.13 -6.45 -15.21
N PHE A 131 -13.31 -7.18 -15.98
CA PHE A 131 -11.87 -6.97 -16.03
C PHE A 131 -11.50 -5.51 -16.35
N THR A 132 -12.14 -4.93 -17.37
CA THR A 132 -11.89 -3.55 -17.80
C THR A 132 -12.21 -2.53 -16.72
N GLY A 133 -13.34 -2.69 -16.01
CA GLY A 133 -13.69 -1.81 -14.91
C GLY A 133 -12.76 -1.96 -13.70
N TRP A 134 -12.33 -3.19 -13.39
CA TRP A 134 -11.34 -3.41 -12.32
C TRP A 134 -9.98 -2.79 -12.66
N ILE A 135 -9.47 -2.99 -13.88
CA ILE A 135 -8.24 -2.33 -14.34
C ILE A 135 -8.39 -0.80 -14.34
N GLY A 136 -9.52 -0.28 -14.83
CA GLY A 136 -9.81 1.15 -14.90
C GLY A 136 -9.97 1.84 -13.54
N ALA A 137 -10.22 1.08 -12.46
CA ALA A 137 -10.25 1.60 -11.09
C ALA A 137 -8.84 1.79 -10.47
N ASN A 138 -7.79 1.44 -11.21
CA ASN A 138 -6.40 1.58 -10.81
C ASN A 138 -5.67 2.53 -11.77
N ARG A 139 -4.59 3.16 -11.28
CA ARG A 139 -3.69 3.95 -12.13
C ARG A 139 -2.24 3.81 -11.67
N LEU A 140 -1.30 3.82 -12.60
CA LEU A 140 0.11 3.86 -12.28
C LEU A 140 0.54 5.30 -11.97
N TYR A 141 1.48 5.46 -11.05
CA TYR A 141 2.11 6.77 -10.86
C TYR A 141 2.94 7.15 -12.10
N PRO A 142 2.97 8.45 -12.47
CA PRO A 142 3.72 8.90 -13.64
C PRO A 142 5.17 8.42 -13.65
N GLY A 143 5.63 7.92 -14.79
CA GLY A 143 7.01 7.45 -15.00
C GLY A 143 7.30 6.04 -14.48
N THR A 144 6.45 5.43 -13.65
CA THR A 144 6.71 4.09 -13.10
C THR A 144 6.67 2.99 -14.17
N ALA A 145 5.72 3.07 -15.11
CA ALA A 145 5.64 2.11 -16.22
C ALA A 145 6.92 2.11 -17.06
N ASP A 146 7.40 3.29 -17.45
CA ASP A 146 8.63 3.41 -18.25
C ASP A 146 9.86 3.00 -17.44
N ALA A 147 9.93 3.38 -16.15
CA ALA A 147 11.00 2.94 -15.27
C ALA A 147 11.08 1.40 -15.18
N LEU A 148 9.94 0.71 -15.11
CA LEU A 148 9.88 -0.75 -15.11
C LEU A 148 10.26 -1.36 -16.47
N ARG A 149 9.74 -0.82 -17.58
CA ARG A 149 10.01 -1.33 -18.94
C ARG A 149 11.48 -1.21 -19.34
N PHE A 150 12.12 -0.10 -18.96
CA PHE A 150 13.48 0.22 -19.36
C PHE A 150 14.51 -0.07 -18.26
N ALA A 151 14.11 -0.75 -17.18
CA ALA A 151 15.03 -1.13 -16.11
C ALA A 151 16.12 -2.08 -16.62
N SER A 152 17.37 -1.62 -16.57
CA SER A 152 18.56 -2.49 -16.72
C SER A 152 18.94 -3.22 -15.43
N SER A 153 18.27 -2.86 -14.32
CA SER A 153 18.53 -3.37 -12.97
C SER A 153 17.65 -4.57 -12.65
N LYS A 154 18.01 -5.34 -11.62
CA LYS A 154 17.13 -6.40 -11.10
C LYS A 154 15.98 -5.76 -10.34
N VAL A 155 14.75 -5.95 -10.82
CA VAL A 155 13.54 -5.45 -10.16
C VAL A 155 12.78 -6.60 -9.50
N TYR A 156 12.41 -6.37 -8.25
CA TYR A 156 11.55 -7.20 -7.41
C TYR A 156 10.36 -6.37 -6.95
N ILE A 157 9.19 -7.00 -6.93
CA ILE A 157 7.98 -6.42 -6.34
C ILE A 157 7.79 -7.08 -4.97
N VAL A 158 7.73 -6.28 -3.91
CA VAL A 158 7.60 -6.73 -2.52
C VAL A 158 6.42 -6.02 -1.86
N THR A 159 5.26 -6.66 -1.88
CA THR A 159 3.97 -6.03 -1.56
C THR A 159 3.10 -6.89 -0.62
N THR A 160 2.17 -6.25 0.09
CA THR A 160 1.12 -6.91 0.88
C THR A 160 -0.13 -7.19 0.04
N LYS A 161 -0.13 -6.84 -1.25
CA LYS A 161 -1.16 -7.25 -2.21
C LYS A 161 -1.00 -8.72 -2.60
N GLN A 162 -2.09 -9.44 -2.83
CA GLN A 162 -2.01 -10.80 -3.39
C GLN A 162 -1.43 -10.73 -4.80
N SER A 163 -0.41 -11.56 -5.08
CA SER A 163 0.44 -11.44 -6.28
C SER A 163 -0.35 -11.38 -7.59
N ARG A 164 -1.43 -12.15 -7.72
CA ARG A 164 -2.26 -12.19 -8.94
C ARG A 164 -2.82 -10.82 -9.36
N PHE A 165 -3.19 -9.97 -8.40
CA PHE A 165 -3.69 -8.62 -8.70
C PHE A 165 -2.55 -7.69 -9.11
N ALA A 166 -1.39 -7.78 -8.45
CA ALA A 166 -0.23 -6.99 -8.81
C ALA A 166 0.27 -7.38 -10.22
N ASP A 167 0.35 -8.68 -10.51
CA ASP A 167 0.72 -9.20 -11.82
C ASP A 167 -0.22 -8.73 -12.92
N ALA A 168 -1.54 -8.81 -12.72
CA ALA A 168 -2.53 -8.30 -13.67
C ALA A 168 -2.32 -6.81 -13.97
N LEU A 169 -2.15 -5.97 -12.93
CA LEU A 169 -1.94 -4.53 -13.11
C LEU A 169 -0.60 -4.19 -13.79
N LEU A 170 0.47 -4.92 -13.46
CA LEU A 170 1.77 -4.75 -14.11
C LEU A 170 1.69 -5.09 -15.60
N ARG A 171 0.98 -6.15 -15.97
CA ARG A 171 0.80 -6.54 -17.37
C ARG A 171 -0.04 -5.52 -18.13
N GLU A 172 -1.22 -5.19 -17.62
CA GLU A 172 -2.18 -4.37 -18.36
C GLU A 172 -1.82 -2.89 -18.37
N LEU A 173 -1.43 -2.33 -17.22
CA LEU A 173 -1.16 -0.89 -17.13
C LEU A 173 0.30 -0.56 -17.45
N ALA A 174 1.24 -1.42 -17.03
CA ALA A 174 2.67 -1.19 -17.28
C ALA A 174 3.17 -1.89 -18.53
N GLY A 175 2.45 -2.85 -19.13
CA GLY A 175 2.99 -3.64 -20.24
C GLY A 175 4.23 -4.45 -19.85
N VAL A 176 4.38 -4.80 -18.58
CA VAL A 176 5.56 -5.50 -18.03
C VAL A 176 5.12 -6.83 -17.41
N THR A 177 5.85 -7.89 -17.74
CA THR A 177 5.72 -9.18 -17.05
C THR A 177 6.88 -9.35 -16.08
N ILE A 178 6.59 -9.40 -14.79
CA ILE A 178 7.57 -9.74 -13.75
C ILE A 178 7.55 -11.24 -13.53
N ALA A 179 8.72 -11.87 -13.53
CA ALA A 179 8.82 -13.31 -13.32
C ALA A 179 8.31 -13.68 -11.91
N PRO A 180 7.55 -14.79 -11.73
CA PRO A 180 6.92 -15.13 -10.45
C PRO A 180 7.88 -15.17 -9.25
N GLU A 181 9.11 -15.62 -9.46
CA GLU A 181 10.16 -15.66 -8.43
C GLU A 181 10.65 -14.27 -7.96
N ARG A 182 10.25 -13.21 -8.67
CA ARG A 182 10.54 -11.80 -8.35
C ARG A 182 9.32 -11.04 -7.82
N LEU A 183 8.17 -11.69 -7.69
CA LEU A 183 6.93 -11.09 -7.19
C LEU A 183 6.56 -11.68 -5.82
N TYR A 184 6.97 -10.98 -4.77
CA TYR A 184 6.71 -11.31 -3.38
C TYR A 184 5.44 -10.59 -2.91
N GLY A 185 4.30 -11.26 -2.99
CA GLY A 185 3.00 -10.74 -2.54
C GLY A 185 2.61 -11.19 -1.14
N LEU A 186 1.35 -10.98 -0.80
CA LEU A 186 0.73 -11.44 0.44
C LEU A 186 0.96 -12.95 0.65
N GLY A 187 1.38 -13.33 1.86
CA GLY A 187 1.67 -14.72 2.22
C GLY A 187 3.14 -15.14 2.00
N THR A 188 3.97 -14.30 1.38
CA THR A 188 5.42 -14.60 1.20
C THR A 188 6.29 -14.29 2.43
N GLY A 189 5.67 -13.80 3.51
CA GLY A 189 6.31 -13.42 4.77
C GLY A 189 6.45 -11.90 4.94
N PRO A 190 6.92 -11.44 6.12
CA PRO A 190 7.16 -10.02 6.36
C PRO A 190 8.20 -9.44 5.38
N LYS A 191 8.02 -8.19 4.94
CA LYS A 191 8.94 -7.54 3.98
C LYS A 191 10.39 -7.59 4.44
N VAL A 192 10.66 -7.40 5.73
CA VAL A 192 11.99 -7.55 6.35
C VAL A 192 12.64 -8.89 6.01
N GLU A 193 11.90 -10.00 6.16
CA GLU A 193 12.42 -11.34 5.89
C GLU A 193 12.60 -11.60 4.39
N VAL A 194 11.74 -11.02 3.55
CA VAL A 194 11.93 -11.02 2.09
C VAL A 194 13.23 -10.29 1.72
N LEU A 195 13.50 -9.11 2.29
CA LEU A 195 14.74 -8.37 2.02
C LEU A 195 15.99 -9.14 2.48
N LYS A 196 15.94 -9.78 3.66
CA LYS A 196 17.02 -10.67 4.15
C LYS A 196 17.25 -11.83 3.19
N LYS A 197 16.16 -12.46 2.70
CA LYS A 197 16.23 -13.55 1.72
C LYS A 197 16.88 -13.08 0.43
N LEU A 198 16.46 -11.94 -0.12
CA LEU A 198 17.03 -11.38 -1.35
C LEU A 198 18.52 -11.05 -1.18
N GLN A 199 18.91 -10.45 -0.06
CA GLN A 199 20.32 -10.10 0.22
C GLN A 199 21.25 -11.33 0.25
N LYS A 200 20.75 -12.49 0.72
CA LYS A 200 21.52 -13.73 0.85
C LYS A 200 21.70 -14.51 -0.46
N MET A 201 20.96 -14.14 -1.52
CA MET A 201 21.05 -14.84 -2.79
C MET A 201 22.42 -14.61 -3.47
N PRO A 202 23.10 -15.67 -3.95
CA PRO A 202 24.42 -15.57 -4.57
C PRO A 202 24.46 -14.60 -5.77
N GLU A 203 23.41 -14.56 -6.58
CA GLU A 203 23.29 -13.72 -7.76
C GLU A 203 23.06 -12.23 -7.46
N HIS A 204 22.94 -11.86 -6.19
CA HIS A 204 22.80 -10.48 -5.72
C HIS A 204 24.06 -9.95 -5.04
N GLN A 205 25.09 -10.80 -4.85
CA GLN A 205 26.34 -10.38 -4.25
C GLN A 205 27.02 -9.30 -5.11
N GLY A 206 27.42 -8.20 -4.47
CA GLY A 206 28.05 -7.05 -5.13
C GLY A 206 27.09 -6.09 -5.84
N LEU A 207 25.77 -6.29 -5.76
CA LEU A 207 24.78 -5.31 -6.21
C LEU A 207 24.54 -4.24 -5.14
N THR A 208 24.25 -3.02 -5.56
CA THR A 208 23.70 -1.99 -4.67
C THR A 208 22.21 -2.27 -4.46
N LEU A 209 21.79 -2.38 -3.19
CA LEU A 209 20.43 -2.78 -2.83
C LEU A 209 19.57 -1.55 -2.50
N HIS A 210 18.37 -1.50 -3.05
CA HIS A 210 17.43 -0.38 -2.94
C HIS A 210 16.05 -0.89 -2.55
N PHE A 211 15.45 -0.34 -1.48
CA PHE A 211 14.08 -0.64 -1.07
C PHE A 211 13.24 0.65 -1.10
N VAL A 212 12.16 0.63 -1.89
CA VAL A 212 11.24 1.76 -2.05
C VAL A 212 9.87 1.37 -1.50
N GLU A 213 9.35 2.19 -0.59
CA GLU A 213 8.16 1.90 0.22
C GLU A 213 7.44 3.21 0.55
N ASP A 214 6.11 3.23 0.53
CA ASP A 214 5.32 4.43 0.84
C ASP A 214 5.02 4.57 2.35
N ARG A 215 5.07 3.47 3.13
CA ARG A 215 4.85 3.52 4.59
C ARG A 215 6.15 3.69 5.37
N LEU A 216 6.25 4.82 6.07
CA LEU A 216 7.33 5.09 7.02
C LEU A 216 7.45 4.02 8.13
N ALA A 217 6.33 3.45 8.58
CA ALA A 217 6.33 2.39 9.59
C ALA A 217 7.08 1.13 9.11
N THR A 218 6.89 0.75 7.84
CA THR A 218 7.59 -0.38 7.23
C THR A 218 9.09 -0.09 7.13
N LEU A 219 9.47 1.10 6.67
CA LEU A 219 10.88 1.51 6.62
C LEU A 219 11.54 1.48 8.01
N LYS A 220 10.85 1.95 9.05
CA LYS A 220 11.33 1.88 10.43
C LYS A 220 11.56 0.44 10.90
N ASN A 221 10.71 -0.50 10.48
CA ASN A 221 10.92 -1.91 10.81
C ASN A 221 12.17 -2.47 10.10
N VAL A 222 12.47 -2.03 8.88
CA VAL A 222 13.73 -2.37 8.19
C VAL A 222 14.94 -1.76 8.90
N ILE A 223 14.86 -0.50 9.34
CA ILE A 223 15.94 0.19 10.07
C ILE A 223 16.29 -0.49 11.40
N LYS A 224 15.30 -1.13 12.05
CA LYS A 224 15.51 -1.89 13.30
C LYS A 224 16.36 -3.16 13.10
N GLU A 225 16.61 -3.59 11.87
CA GLU A 225 17.29 -4.85 11.56
C GLU A 225 18.72 -4.58 11.06
N PRO A 226 19.77 -4.79 11.89
CA PRO A 226 21.16 -4.47 11.51
C PRO A 226 21.62 -5.22 10.25
N GLU A 227 21.08 -6.43 10.05
CA GLU A 227 21.40 -7.25 8.87
C GLU A 227 21.04 -6.54 7.55
N LEU A 228 20.11 -5.58 7.57
CA LEU A 228 19.64 -4.83 6.42
C LEU A 228 20.31 -3.46 6.27
N ASP A 229 21.42 -3.19 6.99
CA ASP A 229 22.11 -1.89 6.91
C ASP A 229 22.69 -1.59 5.52
N ASN A 230 22.93 -2.61 4.70
CA ASN A 230 23.40 -2.46 3.32
C ASN A 230 22.31 -2.01 2.32
N TRP A 231 21.05 -1.93 2.76
CA TRP A 231 19.97 -1.42 1.91
C TRP A 231 19.87 0.09 1.95
N ASN A 232 19.76 0.69 0.77
CA ASN A 232 19.31 2.06 0.60
C ASN A 232 17.79 2.11 0.71
N LEU A 233 17.29 2.94 1.62
CA LEU A 233 15.88 2.99 1.98
C LEU A 233 15.24 4.28 1.51
N TYR A 234 14.08 4.16 0.86
CA TYR A 234 13.44 5.27 0.20
C TYR A 234 11.96 5.32 0.53
N LEU A 235 11.52 6.49 1.03
CA LEU A 235 10.12 6.76 1.25
C LEU A 235 9.50 7.27 -0.06
N GLY A 236 8.63 6.46 -0.67
CA GLY A 236 7.80 6.87 -1.79
C GLY A 236 6.88 8.00 -1.34
N ARG A 237 7.16 9.24 -1.74
CA ARG A 237 6.26 10.36 -1.51
C ARG A 237 5.39 10.55 -2.74
N ILE A 238 4.10 10.35 -2.56
CA ILE A 238 3.09 10.78 -3.52
C ILE A 238 2.93 12.29 -3.30
N VAL A 239 3.45 13.11 -4.21
CA VAL A 239 2.87 14.45 -4.39
C VAL A 239 1.50 14.21 -4.99
N ILE A 240 0.47 14.11 -4.14
CA ILE A 240 -0.90 14.30 -4.60
C ILE A 240 -0.84 15.67 -5.24
N SER A 241 -1.01 15.73 -6.56
CA SER A 241 -1.09 16.99 -7.28
C SER A 241 -2.21 17.76 -6.62
N LEU A 242 -1.87 18.69 -5.71
CA LEU A 242 -2.72 19.81 -5.41
C LEU A 242 -2.83 20.52 -6.75
N SER A 243 -3.89 20.20 -7.47
CA SER A 243 -4.28 20.89 -8.67
C SER A 243 -4.29 22.38 -8.34
N LEU A 244 -3.57 23.15 -9.17
CA LEU A 244 -3.46 24.60 -9.22
C LEU A 244 -2.32 25.19 -8.39
N TYR A 245 -1.41 25.87 -9.10
CA TYR A 245 -0.35 26.77 -8.63
C TYR A 245 1.06 26.20 -8.41
N VAL A 246 1.65 25.47 -9.37
CA VAL A 246 3.03 25.79 -9.81
C VAL A 246 3.15 25.53 -11.31
N LEU A 247 3.53 26.60 -12.00
CA LEU A 247 3.76 26.74 -13.43
C LEU A 247 4.74 25.71 -14.02
N HIS A 248 4.59 25.51 -15.34
CA HIS A 248 5.67 25.44 -16.34
C HIS A 248 7.06 25.50 -15.73
N LEU A 249 7.81 24.39 -15.79
CA LEU A 249 9.23 24.33 -16.13
C LEU A 249 9.76 22.89 -15.96
N TYR A 250 10.65 22.51 -16.88
CA TYR A 250 11.54 21.34 -16.87
C TYR A 250 11.05 20.00 -17.47
N PHE A 251 11.12 19.97 -18.80
CA PHE A 251 11.53 18.80 -19.58
C PHE A 251 12.99 18.44 -19.22
N PHE A 252 13.28 17.36 -18.48
CA PHE A 252 14.57 16.63 -18.55
C PHE A 252 14.46 15.23 -17.90
N SER A 253 14.82 14.20 -18.67
CA SER A 253 15.02 12.76 -18.39
C SER A 253 14.35 12.11 -17.15
N TYR A 254 13.33 11.29 -17.40
CA TYR A 254 12.43 10.68 -16.40
C TYR A 254 13.03 9.61 -15.46
N LEU A 255 14.17 8.99 -15.78
CA LEU A 255 14.70 7.91 -14.92
C LEU A 255 15.54 8.44 -13.75
N LEU A 256 16.18 9.61 -13.93
CA LEU A 256 16.97 10.23 -12.87
C LEU A 256 16.10 11.07 -11.93
N SER A 257 14.95 11.58 -12.38
CA SER A 257 14.06 12.39 -11.53
C SER A 257 13.40 11.57 -10.42
N LEU A 258 13.03 10.31 -10.68
CA LEU A 258 12.51 9.44 -9.63
C LEU A 258 13.60 9.10 -8.60
N ILE A 259 14.83 8.83 -9.04
CA ILE A 259 15.95 8.44 -8.15
C ILE A 259 16.53 9.64 -7.39
N VAL A 260 16.64 10.82 -8.01
CA VAL A 260 17.18 12.04 -7.37
C VAL A 260 16.18 12.64 -6.40
N TRP A 261 14.87 12.60 -6.69
CA TRP A 261 13.87 13.07 -5.72
C TRP A 261 13.76 12.12 -4.51
N ILE A 262 14.12 10.86 -4.72
CA ILE A 262 14.28 9.84 -3.69
C ILE A 262 15.60 10.01 -2.87
N SER A 263 16.57 10.81 -3.33
CA SER A 263 17.90 10.91 -2.69
C SER A 263 18.02 11.97 -1.57
N GLU A 264 17.14 12.98 -1.51
CA GLU A 264 17.29 14.08 -0.55
C GLU A 264 16.61 13.87 0.82
N LEU A 265 15.90 12.75 1.04
CA LEU A 265 15.30 12.47 2.34
C LEU A 265 16.19 11.57 3.18
N GLY A 266 17.10 12.23 3.89
CA GLY A 266 18.01 11.68 4.92
C GLY A 266 17.31 11.09 6.15
N VAL A 267 16.42 10.11 5.97
CA VAL A 267 15.97 9.23 7.06
C VAL A 267 17.11 8.29 7.49
N GLN A 268 18.01 7.92 6.56
CA GLN A 268 19.09 6.97 6.82
C GLN A 268 20.06 7.40 7.92
N HIS A 269 20.64 8.61 7.84
CA HIS A 269 21.73 9.00 8.75
C HIS A 269 21.22 9.20 10.19
N SER A 270 20.13 9.95 10.37
CA SER A 270 19.71 10.33 11.73
C SER A 270 19.13 9.19 12.58
N GLU A 271 18.45 8.20 11.98
CA GLU A 271 17.90 7.07 12.75
C GLU A 271 18.96 5.98 12.99
N ARG A 272 19.88 5.73 12.04
CA ARG A 272 20.97 4.77 12.24
C ARG A 272 22.06 5.31 13.19
N GLU A 273 22.37 6.60 13.16
CA GLU A 273 23.28 7.23 14.13
C GLU A 273 22.70 7.25 15.56
N ARG A 274 21.38 7.44 15.72
CA ARG A 274 20.72 7.28 17.03
C ARG A 274 20.82 5.85 17.57
N ARG A 275 20.96 4.85 16.69
CA ARG A 275 21.15 3.46 17.08
C ARG A 275 22.59 3.17 17.52
N SER A 276 23.60 3.66 16.79
CA SER A 276 25.01 3.48 17.17
C SER A 276 25.34 4.17 18.51
N THR A 277 24.58 5.21 18.88
CA THR A 277 24.74 5.93 20.16
C THR A 277 23.91 5.37 21.31
N SER A 278 23.02 4.40 21.08
CA SER A 278 22.15 3.81 22.11
C SER A 278 22.47 2.36 22.45
N GLN A 279 23.61 1.83 22.00
CA GLN A 279 24.16 0.60 22.58
C GLN A 279 24.99 0.94 23.83
N PRO A 280 24.69 0.32 25.00
CA PRO A 280 25.49 0.48 26.21
C PRO A 280 26.88 -0.15 26.06
#